data_AF-A0A0B1P247-F1
#
_entry.id   AF-A0A0B1P247-F1
#
_cell.length_a   1.000
_cell.length_b   1.000
_cell.length_c   1.000
_cell.angle_alpha   90.00
_cell.angle_beta   90.00
_cell.angle_gamma   90.00
#
_symmetry.space_group_name_H-M   'P 1'
#
loop_
_entity.id
_entity.type
_entity.pdbx_description
1 polymer ?
#
loop_
_entity_poly.entity_id
_entity_poly.type
_entity_poly.pdbx_seq_one_letter_code
_entity_poly.pdbx_strand_id
1 'polypeptide(L)'
;MSSDPQSQLSAAFQQSWPNLSSAIEGHQFPDDSNPAPLLTSIASTIDTPEKNMFCSLLLCFDSKFGVLKSQLELKGKKVSKLNSDLGAAQRQVEEIRTALSHAHQEIAVLNQTTNQKTQQIEARLNDINNLNSRLSQVILDRSTDNDKISFLNDKISSL
;
A
#
# COMPACT_ATOMS: atom_id res chain seq x y z
N MET A 1 -9.53 1.43 59.58
CA MET A 1 -10.12 2.64 58.98
C MET A 1 -9.11 3.18 57.99
N SER A 2 -9.32 2.96 56.69
CA SER A 2 -8.42 3.46 55.64
C SER A 2 -8.91 4.86 55.26
N SER A 3 -8.22 5.91 55.73
CA SER A 3 -8.50 7.26 55.25
C SER A 3 -8.11 7.34 53.78
N ASP A 4 -8.99 7.94 52.98
CA ASP A 4 -8.82 8.06 51.54
C ASP A 4 -7.53 8.87 51.23
N PRO A 5 -6.65 8.40 50.33
CA PRO A 5 -5.40 9.07 50.01
C PRO A 5 -5.58 10.52 49.59
N GLN A 6 -6.70 10.84 48.94
CA GLN A 6 -6.99 12.17 48.45
C GLN A 6 -7.32 13.14 49.59
N SER A 7 -8.06 12.67 50.60
CA SER A 7 -8.34 13.43 51.81
C SER A 7 -7.11 13.60 52.70
N GLN A 8 -6.22 12.60 52.79
CA GLN A 8 -4.92 12.76 53.47
C GLN A 8 -4.03 13.80 52.79
N LEU A 9 -3.97 13.78 51.46
CA LEU A 9 -3.12 14.68 50.67
C LEU A 9 -3.65 16.11 50.72
N SER A 10 -4.97 16.29 50.70
CA SER A 10 -5.62 17.59 50.89
C SER A 10 -5.41 18.15 52.31
N ALA A 11 -5.51 17.31 53.35
CA ALA A 11 -5.23 17.73 54.72
C ALA A 11 -3.74 18.08 54.93
N ALA A 12 -2.83 17.29 54.36
CA ALA A 12 -1.39 17.57 54.41
C ALA A 12 -1.05 18.87 53.66
N PHE A 13 -1.71 19.14 52.54
CA PHE A 13 -1.58 20.38 51.78
C PHE A 13 -2.08 21.60 52.56
N GLN A 14 -3.27 21.51 53.16
CA GLN A 14 -3.84 22.55 54.03
C GLN A 14 -2.94 22.86 55.22
N GLN A 15 -2.38 21.84 55.87
CA GLN A 15 -1.45 22.02 56.99
C GLN A 15 -0.11 22.62 56.55
N SER A 16 0.43 22.14 55.43
CA SER A 16 1.75 22.59 54.97
C SER A 16 1.67 24.01 54.43
N TRP A 17 0.62 24.36 53.68
CA TRP A 17 0.52 25.59 52.90
C TRP A 17 -0.81 26.34 53.15
N PRO A 18 -1.05 26.89 54.34
CA PRO A 18 -2.36 27.45 54.72
C PRO A 18 -2.78 28.67 53.89
N ASN A 19 -1.84 29.59 53.57
CA ASN A 19 -2.14 30.79 52.76
C ASN A 19 -2.48 30.44 51.31
N LEU A 20 -1.71 29.53 50.73
CA LEU A 20 -1.95 29.02 49.38
C LEU A 20 -3.28 28.27 49.37
N SER A 21 -3.48 27.33 50.29
CA SER A 21 -4.73 26.56 50.42
C SER A 21 -5.95 27.46 50.50
N SER A 22 -5.94 28.50 51.33
CA SER A 22 -7.05 29.44 51.43
C SER A 22 -7.32 30.22 50.14
N ALA A 23 -6.30 30.47 49.30
CA ALA A 23 -6.45 31.17 48.02
C ALA A 23 -7.03 30.29 46.90
N ILE A 24 -6.95 28.96 47.04
CA ILE A 24 -7.46 27.96 46.07
C ILE A 24 -8.77 27.32 46.57
N GLU A 25 -9.02 27.37 47.87
CA GLU A 25 -10.18 26.75 48.51
C GLU A 25 -11.49 27.35 47.99
N GLY A 26 -12.35 26.49 47.44
CA GLY A 26 -13.61 26.92 46.83
C GLY A 26 -13.48 27.54 45.44
N HIS A 27 -12.29 27.58 44.84
CA HIS A 27 -12.16 28.08 43.47
C HIS A 27 -12.80 27.13 42.46
N GLN A 28 -13.77 27.63 41.71
CA GLN A 28 -14.32 26.95 40.54
C GLN A 28 -13.66 27.48 39.28
N PHE A 29 -13.16 26.56 38.45
CA PHE A 29 -12.74 26.95 37.11
C PHE A 29 -13.97 27.44 36.33
N PRO A 30 -13.90 28.61 35.68
CA PRO A 30 -14.94 29.05 34.77
C PRO A 30 -15.11 28.07 33.60
N ASP A 31 -16.26 28.09 32.94
CA ASP A 31 -16.61 27.13 31.86
C ASP A 31 -15.62 27.16 30.67
N ASP A 32 -14.92 28.27 30.48
CA ASP A 32 -13.86 28.45 29.49
C ASP A 32 -12.50 27.90 29.95
N SER A 33 -12.44 27.31 31.15
CA SER A 33 -11.23 26.82 31.82
C SER A 33 -10.14 27.88 31.98
N ASN A 34 -10.50 29.17 31.99
CA ASN A 34 -9.54 30.26 32.11
C ASN A 34 -8.88 30.24 33.50
N PRO A 35 -7.55 30.06 33.60
CA PRO A 35 -6.85 30.01 34.88
C PRO A 35 -6.58 31.40 35.48
N ALA A 36 -6.82 32.49 34.75
CA ALA A 36 -6.46 33.85 35.16
C ALA A 36 -7.03 34.29 36.53
N PRO A 37 -8.29 33.97 36.89
CA PRO A 37 -8.84 34.32 38.21
C PRO A 37 -8.10 33.59 39.35
N LEU A 38 -7.76 32.32 39.15
CA LEU A 38 -6.99 31.53 40.11
C LEU A 38 -5.59 32.09 40.29
N LEU A 39 -4.92 32.36 39.17
CA LEU A 39 -3.57 32.91 39.18
C LEU A 39 -3.52 34.28 39.86
N THR A 40 -4.56 35.09 39.70
CA THR A 40 -4.69 36.40 40.36
C THR A 40 -4.92 36.26 41.86
N SER A 41 -5.78 35.32 42.28
CA SER A 41 -5.99 34.99 43.70
C SER A 41 -4.67 34.55 44.37
N ILE A 42 -3.95 33.63 43.74
CA ILE A 42 -2.66 33.13 44.25
C ILE A 42 -1.59 34.25 44.23
N ALA A 43 -1.56 35.09 43.20
CA ALA A 43 -0.62 36.21 43.11
C ALA A 43 -0.83 37.27 44.21
N SER A 44 -2.06 37.42 44.71
CA SER A 44 -2.41 38.36 45.79
C SER A 44 -1.96 37.92 47.19
N THR A 45 -1.54 36.66 47.34
CA THR A 45 -0.95 36.17 48.60
C THR A 45 0.42 36.82 48.85
N ILE A 46 0.78 36.99 50.13
CA ILE A 46 2.09 37.50 50.56
C ILE A 46 3.20 36.66 49.90
N ASP A 47 4.31 37.28 49.51
CA ASP A 47 5.47 36.57 48.95
C ASP A 47 6.11 35.69 50.03
N THR A 48 5.59 34.47 50.13
CA THR A 48 6.11 33.43 50.99
C THR A 48 6.95 32.43 50.19
N PRO A 49 7.91 31.73 50.80
CA PRO A 49 8.67 30.68 50.14
C PRO A 49 7.79 29.63 49.43
N GLU A 50 6.60 29.38 49.97
CA GLU A 50 5.60 28.44 49.44
C GLU A 50 5.00 28.93 48.11
N LYS A 51 4.68 30.23 48.00
CA LYS A 51 4.22 30.85 46.73
C LYS A 51 5.28 30.70 45.64
N ASN A 52 6.54 30.92 45.98
CA ASN A 52 7.66 30.75 45.05
C ASN A 52 7.84 29.30 44.60
N MET A 53 7.67 28.33 45.51
CA MET A 53 7.72 26.90 45.18
C MET A 53 6.57 26.49 44.27
N PHE A 54 5.34 26.96 44.55
CA PHE A 54 4.17 26.72 43.71
C PHE A 54 4.34 27.30 42.29
N CYS A 55 4.80 28.55 42.17
CA CYS A 55 5.11 29.17 40.88
C CYS A 55 6.20 28.39 40.11
N SER A 56 7.23 27.91 40.81
CA SER A 56 8.29 27.09 40.20
C SER A 56 7.75 25.76 39.66
N LEU A 57 6.83 25.12 40.38
CA LEU A 57 6.15 23.92 39.91
C LEU A 57 5.27 24.19 38.67
N LEU A 58 4.52 25.30 38.66
CA LEU A 58 3.73 25.69 37.49
C LEU A 58 4.60 25.90 36.25
N LEU A 59 5.73 26.60 36.37
CA LEU A 59 6.68 26.80 35.28
C LEU A 59 7.27 25.47 34.79
N CYS A 60 7.55 24.54 35.72
CA CYS A 60 8.01 23.19 35.38
C CYS A 60 6.94 22.41 34.59
N PHE A 61 5.68 22.47 35.01
CA PHE A 61 4.58 21.83 34.30
C PHE A 61 4.34 22.46 32.93
N ASP A 62 4.32 23.79 32.82
CA ASP A 62 4.15 24.49 31.55
C ASP A 62 5.23 24.09 30.53
N SER A 63 6.50 24.05 30.97
CA SER A 63 7.61 23.56 30.15
C SER A 63 7.40 22.11 29.69
N LYS A 64 7.01 21.20 30.59
CA LYS A 64 6.73 19.80 30.21
C LYS A 64 5.55 19.67 29.26
N PHE A 65 4.47 20.41 29.47
CA PHE A 65 3.32 20.42 28.57
C PHE A 65 3.70 20.98 27.19
N GLY A 66 4.52 22.03 27.13
CA GLY A 66 5.06 22.59 25.89
C GLY A 66 5.88 21.57 25.09
N VAL A 67 6.74 20.80 25.78
CA VAL A 67 7.50 19.70 25.16
C VAL A 67 6.56 18.60 24.63
N LEU A 68 5.59 18.16 25.43
CA LEU A 68 4.63 17.14 25.02
C LEU A 68 3.79 17.57 23.83
N LYS A 69 3.30 18.82 23.82
CA LYS A 69 2.57 19.42 22.70
C LYS A 69 3.41 19.40 21.42
N SER A 70 4.66 19.85 21.52
CA SER A 70 5.59 19.85 20.38
C SER A 70 5.84 18.44 19.83
N GLN A 71 6.00 17.45 20.71
CA GLN A 71 6.15 16.04 20.31
C GLN A 71 4.88 15.50 19.64
N LEU A 72 3.70 15.84 20.14
CA LEU A 72 2.43 15.43 19.56
C LEU A 72 2.25 16.01 18.15
N GLU A 73 2.55 17.28 17.96
CA GLU A 73 2.52 17.94 16.64
C GLU A 73 3.49 17.29 15.65
N LEU A 74 4.73 16.98 16.08
CA LEU A 74 5.71 16.27 15.26
C LEU A 74 5.21 14.87 14.86
N LYS A 75 4.61 14.12 15.80
CA LYS A 75 4.01 12.82 15.51
C LYS A 75 2.83 12.96 14.53
N GLY A 76 1.98 13.97 14.69
CA GLY A 76 0.87 14.25 13.78
C GLY A 76 1.34 14.53 12.35
N LYS A 77 2.41 15.32 12.18
CA LYS A 77 3.04 15.56 10.88
C LYS A 77 3.57 14.25 10.27
N LYS A 78 4.23 13.41 11.07
CA LYS A 78 4.74 12.11 10.62
C LYS A 78 3.63 11.17 10.16
N VAL A 79 2.52 11.09 10.92
CA VAL A 79 1.35 10.30 10.53
C VAL A 79 0.75 10.79 9.21
N SER A 80 0.61 12.11 9.05
CA SER A 80 0.08 12.72 7.82
C SER A 80 0.95 12.38 6.60
N LYS A 81 2.27 12.41 6.77
CA LYS A 81 3.22 12.03 5.72
C LYS A 81 3.11 10.54 5.38
N LEU A 82 3.08 9.67 6.38
CA LEU A 82 2.90 8.22 6.18
C LEU A 82 1.59 7.88 5.46
N ASN A 83 0.48 8.55 5.80
CA ASN A 83 -0.79 8.37 5.10
C ASN A 83 -0.72 8.79 3.63
N SER A 84 -0.02 9.89 3.34
CA SER A 84 0.19 10.36 1.97
C SER A 84 1.02 9.37 1.16
N ASP A 85 2.10 8.87 1.77
CA ASP A 85 2.99 7.88 1.15
C ASP A 85 2.28 6.54 0.92
N LEU A 86 1.45 6.10 1.88
CA LEU A 86 0.59 4.92 1.72
C LEU A 86 -0.40 5.09 0.55
N GLY A 87 -1.05 6.24 0.44
CA GLY A 87 -1.96 6.52 -0.67
C GLY A 87 -1.24 6.54 -2.03
N ALA A 88 0.01 6.99 -2.09
CA ALA A 88 0.83 6.90 -3.29
C ALA A 88 1.20 5.46 -3.65
N ALA A 89 1.62 4.67 -2.66
CA ALA A 89 1.94 3.25 -2.85
C ALA A 89 0.72 2.45 -3.34
N GLN A 90 -0.47 2.72 -2.79
CA GLN A 90 -1.71 2.07 -3.22
C GLN A 90 -2.02 2.34 -4.70
N ARG A 91 -1.83 3.57 -5.17
CA ARG A 91 -2.01 3.91 -6.60
C ARG A 91 -1.03 3.15 -7.50
N GLN A 92 0.24 3.09 -7.11
CA GLN A 92 1.26 2.34 -7.85
C GLN A 92 0.92 0.84 -7.94
N VAL A 93 0.41 0.26 -6.86
CA VAL A 93 -0.04 -1.15 -6.87
C VAL A 93 -1.18 -1.36 -7.87
N GLU A 94 -2.15 -0.44 -7.94
CA GLU A 94 -3.27 -0.54 -8.87
C GLU A 94 -2.84 -0.36 -10.34
N GLU A 95 -1.91 0.56 -10.60
CA GLU A 95 -1.28 0.72 -11.92
C GLU A 95 -0.57 -0.56 -12.37
N ILE A 96 0.23 -1.16 -11.49
CA ILE A 96 0.93 -2.43 -11.75
C ILE A 96 -0.08 -3.56 -11.99
N ARG A 97 -1.15 -3.63 -11.20
CA ARG A 97 -2.21 -4.64 -11.36
C ARG A 97 -2.88 -4.53 -12.72
N THR A 98 -3.17 -3.31 -13.15
CA THR A 98 -3.77 -3.02 -14.46
C THR A 98 -2.83 -3.43 -15.59
N ALA A 99 -1.56 -3.04 -15.51
CA ALA A 99 -0.53 -3.41 -16.49
C ALA A 99 -0.37 -4.94 -16.58
N LEU A 100 -0.37 -5.63 -15.45
CA LEU A 100 -0.31 -7.09 -15.40
C LEU A 100 -1.52 -7.73 -16.08
N SER A 101 -2.73 -7.19 -15.88
CA SER A 101 -3.94 -7.68 -16.54
C SER A 101 -3.85 -7.53 -18.06
N HIS A 102 -3.34 -6.39 -18.55
CA HIS A 102 -3.13 -6.17 -19.99
C HIS A 102 -2.10 -7.15 -20.57
N ALA A 103 -0.98 -7.37 -19.88
CA ALA A 103 0.03 -8.32 -20.32
C ALA A 103 -0.52 -9.76 -20.42
N HIS A 104 -1.36 -10.19 -19.46
CA HIS A 104 -2.01 -11.50 -19.53
C HIS A 104 -2.94 -11.62 -20.74
N GLN A 105 -3.70 -10.56 -21.05
CA GLN A 105 -4.58 -10.54 -22.21
C GLN A 105 -3.79 -10.63 -23.52
N GLU A 106 -2.67 -9.91 -23.61
CA GLU A 106 -1.78 -9.96 -24.77
C GLU A 106 -1.19 -11.36 -24.97
N ILE A 107 -0.72 -12.01 -23.90
CA ILE A 107 -0.24 -13.39 -23.94
C ILE A 107 -1.33 -14.35 -24.43
N ALA A 108 -2.58 -14.20 -23.97
CA ALA A 108 -3.68 -15.03 -24.42
C ALA A 108 -3.94 -14.89 -25.94
N VAL A 109 -3.90 -13.67 -26.46
CA VAL A 109 -4.05 -13.40 -27.90
C VAL A 109 -2.89 -13.98 -28.72
N LEU A 110 -1.65 -13.83 -28.22
CA LEU A 110 -0.47 -14.40 -28.87
C LEU A 110 -0.52 -15.93 -28.90
N ASN A 111 -0.95 -16.57 -27.82
CA ASN A 111 -1.14 -18.02 -27.76
C ASN A 111 -2.20 -18.50 -28.76
N GLN A 112 -3.34 -17.82 -28.83
CA GLN A 112 -4.38 -18.13 -29.82
C GLN A 112 -3.84 -18.02 -31.25
N THR A 113 -3.13 -16.93 -31.54
CA THR A 113 -2.53 -16.68 -32.86
C THR A 113 -1.51 -17.75 -33.22
N THR A 114 -0.67 -18.16 -32.25
CA THR A 114 0.31 -19.22 -32.43
C THR A 114 -0.37 -20.54 -32.76
N ASN A 115 -1.41 -20.91 -32.01
CA ASN A 115 -2.16 -22.13 -32.25
C ASN A 115 -2.80 -22.16 -33.65
N GLN A 116 -3.41 -21.05 -34.08
CA GLN A 116 -3.97 -20.91 -35.42
C GLN A 116 -2.90 -21.08 -36.51
N LYS A 117 -1.71 -20.47 -36.32
CA LYS A 117 -0.59 -20.64 -37.26
C LYS A 117 -0.09 -22.07 -37.31
N THR A 118 0.02 -22.75 -36.17
CA THR A 118 0.40 -24.18 -36.11
C THR A 118 -0.57 -25.04 -36.91
N GLN A 119 -1.89 -24.87 -36.72
CA GLN A 119 -2.90 -25.59 -37.49
C GLN A 119 -2.80 -25.32 -39.00
N GLN A 120 -2.53 -24.07 -39.40
CA GLN A 120 -2.32 -23.74 -40.81
C GLN A 120 -1.06 -24.41 -41.39
N ILE A 121 0.02 -24.52 -40.61
CA ILE A 121 1.25 -25.21 -41.02
C ILE A 121 0.97 -26.71 -41.21
N GLU A 122 0.27 -27.34 -40.27
CA GLU A 122 -0.11 -28.76 -40.36
C GLU A 122 -0.98 -29.04 -41.60
N ALA A 123 -1.96 -28.19 -41.88
CA ALA A 123 -2.79 -28.30 -43.08
C ALA A 123 -1.95 -28.22 -44.36
N ARG A 124 -1.05 -27.23 -44.46
CA ARG A 124 -0.15 -27.09 -45.62
C ARG A 124 0.80 -28.26 -45.77
N LEU A 125 1.29 -28.82 -44.67
CA LEU A 125 2.16 -30.00 -44.70
C LEU A 125 1.40 -31.22 -45.26
N ASN A 126 0.14 -31.39 -44.87
CA ASN A 126 -0.71 -32.43 -45.41
C ASN A 126 -0.96 -32.25 -46.92
N ASP A 127 -1.20 -31.02 -47.37
CA ASP A 127 -1.35 -30.70 -48.80
C ASP A 127 -0.08 -31.05 -49.59
N ILE A 128 1.10 -30.69 -49.06
CA ILE A 128 2.39 -31.03 -49.68
C ILE A 128 2.55 -32.55 -49.79
N ASN A 129 2.24 -33.29 -48.72
CA ASN A 129 2.33 -34.75 -48.74
C ASN A 129 1.39 -35.36 -49.78
N ASN A 130 0.15 -34.86 -49.88
CA ASN A 130 -0.80 -35.31 -50.90
C ASN A 130 -0.28 -35.04 -52.32
N LEU A 131 0.24 -33.85 -52.57
CA LEU A 131 0.83 -33.48 -53.86
C LEU A 131 2.02 -34.37 -54.21
N ASN A 132 2.90 -34.65 -53.24
CA ASN A 132 4.02 -35.56 -53.45
C ASN A 132 3.57 -36.98 -53.80
N SER A 133 2.56 -37.52 -53.11
CA SER A 133 2.00 -38.84 -53.46
C SER A 133 1.44 -38.86 -54.87
N ARG A 134 0.71 -37.81 -55.29
CA ARG A 134 0.18 -37.68 -56.65
C ARG A 134 1.30 -37.57 -57.68
N LEU A 135 2.37 -36.82 -57.39
CA LEU A 135 3.53 -36.71 -58.26
C LEU A 135 4.22 -38.06 -58.46
N SER A 136 4.42 -38.82 -57.38
CA SER A 136 4.98 -40.18 -57.45
C SER A 136 4.14 -41.11 -58.33
N GLN A 137 2.80 -41.02 -58.23
CA GLN A 137 1.91 -41.80 -59.11
C GLN A 137 2.09 -41.41 -60.58
N VAL A 138 2.11 -40.11 -60.89
CA VAL A 138 2.33 -39.62 -62.27
C VAL A 138 3.67 -40.08 -62.84
N ILE A 139 4.73 -40.13 -62.01
CA ILE A 139 6.04 -40.64 -62.43
C ILE A 139 5.96 -42.13 -62.79
N LEU A 140 5.27 -42.93 -61.96
CA LEU A 140 5.08 -44.35 -62.20
C LEU A 140 4.26 -44.63 -63.48
N ASP A 141 3.17 -43.89 -63.66
CA ASP A 141 2.32 -44.00 -64.86
C ASP A 141 3.13 -43.66 -66.12
N ARG A 142 3.94 -42.59 -66.08
CA ARG A 142 4.84 -42.22 -67.18
C ARG A 142 5.88 -43.29 -67.49
N SER A 143 6.46 -43.91 -66.47
CA SER A 143 7.41 -45.02 -66.67
C SER A 143 6.72 -46.17 -67.39
N THR A 144 5.53 -46.54 -66.95
CA THR A 144 4.73 -47.61 -67.54
C THR A 144 4.38 -47.32 -69.00
N ASP A 145 4.02 -46.08 -69.32
CA ASP A 145 3.70 -45.68 -70.69
C ASP A 145 4.96 -45.65 -71.58
N ASN A 146 6.11 -45.22 -71.05
CA ASN A 146 7.39 -45.32 -71.76
C ASN A 146 7.74 -46.77 -72.10
N ASP A 147 7.54 -47.70 -71.16
CA ASP A 147 7.78 -49.14 -71.40
C ASP A 147 6.88 -49.67 -72.53
N LYS A 148 5.59 -49.28 -72.54
CA LYS A 148 4.66 -49.63 -73.64
C LYS A 148 5.10 -49.05 -74.97
N ILE A 149 5.54 -47.79 -75.01
CA ILE A 149 6.04 -47.14 -76.22
C ILE A 149 7.26 -47.89 -76.76
N SER A 150 8.21 -48.24 -75.88
CA SER A 150 9.39 -49.02 -76.26
C SER A 150 8.99 -50.36 -76.89
N PHE A 151 8.10 -51.10 -76.25
CA PHE A 151 7.58 -52.36 -76.78
C PHE A 151 6.92 -52.22 -78.16
N LEU A 152 6.11 -51.17 -78.36
CA LEU A 152 5.48 -50.89 -79.64
C LEU A 152 6.50 -50.53 -80.73
N ASN A 153 7.53 -49.76 -80.40
CA ASN A 153 8.61 -49.41 -81.32
C ASN A 153 9.41 -50.64 -81.77
N ASP A 154 9.70 -51.57 -80.85
CA ASP A 154 10.37 -52.82 -81.18
C ASP A 154 9.51 -53.67 -82.14
N LYS A 155 8.19 -53.70 -81.90
CA LYS A 155 7.24 -54.42 -82.76
C LYS A 155 7.13 -53.79 -84.16
N ILE A 156 7.16 -52.47 -84.27
CA ILE A 156 7.16 -51.77 -85.56
C ILE A 156 8.47 -52.04 -86.31
N SER A 157 9.61 -52.03 -85.62
CA SER A 157 10.93 -52.26 -86.23
C SER A 157 11.14 -53.69 -86.74
N SER A 158 10.28 -54.62 -86.33
CA SER A 158 10.30 -56.03 -86.75
C SER A 158 9.28 -56.39 -87.85
N LEU A 159 8.51 -55.41 -88.33
CA LEU A 159 7.64 -55.51 -89.51
C LEU A 159 8.39 -55.14 -90.80
#